data_AF-A0A927ND77-F1
#
_entry.id   AF-A0A927ND77-F1
#
_cell.length_a   1.000
_cell.length_b   1.000
_cell.length_c   1.000
_cell.angle_alpha   90.00
_cell.angle_beta   90.00
_cell.angle_gamma   90.00
#
_symmetry.space_group_name_H-M   'P 1'
#
loop_
_entity.id
_entity.type
_entity.pdbx_description
1 polymer ?
#
loop_
_entity_poly.entity_id
_entity_poly.type
_entity_poly.pdbx_seq_one_letter_code
_entity_poly.pdbx_strand_id
1 'polypeptide(L)'
;MKIIENKFNFEEYKNKIDDLISSKQLKKFRLQDDYFDICNNFWIIDKYIASDGVFEDGMTPNTLSSYKACINADYAISIPVQMLDDESIVCFSHKNISKVLPTESGYLKTMSLEQVKGLQLNDKKETIPTLEEALDCIEGKTPIVIEIINDGLVDKFENKVITLIKKYTDKHNCHNLVAVMSINPYTLEHFLDNYPYITRILKSGDFTEKMYGSIKSNKLKKLKLYKITLADFISYSHNMLPCIAVEKHKPVGVIAHGVTTQNEYISVAEHCDNIIFRNFKPTI
;
A
#
# COMPACT_ATOMS: atom_id res chain seq x y z
N MET A 1 -28.29 -20.85 11.91
CA MET A 1 -28.80 -19.81 11.00
C MET A 1 -27.74 -19.61 9.93
N LYS A 2 -27.98 -20.05 8.69
CA LYS A 2 -27.01 -19.95 7.60
C LYS A 2 -26.79 -18.45 7.31
N ILE A 3 -25.62 -17.93 7.66
CA ILE A 3 -25.18 -16.62 7.17
C ILE A 3 -25.01 -16.82 5.66
N ILE A 4 -25.89 -16.18 4.89
CA ILE A 4 -25.67 -16.03 3.46
C ILE A 4 -24.45 -15.10 3.39
N GLU A 5 -23.27 -15.67 3.17
CA GLU A 5 -22.08 -14.90 2.80
C GLU A 5 -22.44 -14.16 1.51
N ASN A 6 -22.87 -12.91 1.64
CA ASN A 6 -23.03 -12.03 0.50
C ASN A 6 -21.64 -11.81 -0.09
N LYS A 7 -21.31 -12.64 -1.09
CA LYS A 7 -20.09 -12.53 -1.87
C LYS A 7 -20.05 -11.12 -2.47
N PHE A 8 -18.93 -10.41 -2.27
CA PHE A 8 -18.73 -9.06 -2.79
C PHE A 8 -19.06 -9.00 -4.29
N ASN A 9 -19.99 -8.14 -4.68
CA ASN A 9 -20.37 -7.93 -6.07
C ASN A 9 -19.73 -6.63 -6.58
N PHE A 10 -18.67 -6.76 -7.37
CA PHE A 10 -17.92 -5.59 -7.86
C PHE A 10 -18.75 -4.68 -8.76
N GLU A 11 -19.68 -5.19 -9.57
CA GLU A 11 -20.47 -4.34 -10.47
C GLU A 11 -21.50 -3.52 -9.69
N GLU A 12 -22.12 -4.09 -8.66
CA GLU A 12 -23.01 -3.35 -7.76
C GLU A 12 -22.26 -2.26 -6.99
N TYR A 13 -21.10 -2.61 -6.43
CA TYR A 13 -20.20 -1.65 -5.78
C TYR A 13 -19.78 -0.54 -6.74
N LYS A 14 -19.36 -0.89 -7.95
CA LYS A 14 -18.95 0.05 -9.00
C LYS A 14 -20.06 1.05 -9.33
N ASN A 15 -21.28 0.58 -9.59
CA ASN A 15 -22.43 1.44 -9.85
C ASN A 15 -22.71 2.40 -8.69
N LYS A 16 -22.61 1.90 -7.45
CA LYS A 16 -22.77 2.75 -6.26
C LYS A 16 -21.71 3.84 -6.15
N ILE A 17 -20.44 3.53 -6.45
CA ILE A 17 -19.36 4.52 -6.49
C ILE A 17 -19.59 5.53 -7.62
N ASP A 18 -20.00 5.10 -8.80
CA ASP A 18 -20.31 5.98 -9.93
C ASP A 18 -21.46 6.96 -9.60
N ASP A 19 -22.50 6.49 -8.91
CA ASP A 19 -23.59 7.33 -8.40
C ASP A 19 -23.10 8.36 -7.37
N LEU A 20 -22.22 7.96 -6.45
CA LEU A 20 -21.61 8.85 -5.46
C LEU A 20 -20.71 9.92 -6.10
N ILE A 21 -20.02 9.58 -7.19
CA ILE A 21 -19.20 10.53 -7.96
C ILE A 21 -20.09 11.52 -8.69
N SER A 22 -21.08 11.04 -9.45
CA SER A 22 -21.98 11.89 -10.25
C SER A 22 -22.78 12.86 -9.37
N SER A 23 -23.19 12.42 -8.17
CA SER A 23 -23.90 13.22 -7.17
C SER A 23 -22.98 14.07 -6.28
N LYS A 24 -21.65 14.02 -6.46
CA LYS A 24 -20.63 14.71 -5.63
C LYS A 24 -20.71 14.36 -4.14
N GLN A 25 -21.11 13.13 -3.83
CA GLN A 25 -21.27 12.62 -2.47
C GLN A 25 -20.11 11.75 -2.00
N LEU A 26 -19.18 11.35 -2.87
CA LEU A 26 -18.05 10.47 -2.53
C LEU A 26 -17.29 10.92 -1.26
N LYS A 27 -17.05 12.23 -1.12
CA LYS A 27 -16.37 12.76 0.08
C LYS A 27 -17.15 12.50 1.38
N LYS A 28 -18.48 12.62 1.34
CA LYS A 28 -19.38 12.40 2.50
C LYS A 28 -19.54 10.92 2.80
N PHE A 29 -19.61 10.09 1.76
CA PHE A 29 -19.73 8.63 1.87
C PHE A 29 -18.65 8.01 2.78
N ARG A 30 -17.39 8.45 2.65
CA ARG A 30 -16.27 7.98 3.49
C ARG A 30 -16.40 8.25 4.99
N LEU A 31 -17.43 8.99 5.41
CA LEU A 31 -17.71 9.30 6.82
C LEU A 31 -19.01 8.65 7.30
N GLN A 32 -19.59 7.75 6.51
CA GLN A 32 -20.81 7.03 6.86
C GLN A 32 -20.47 5.73 7.59
N ASP A 33 -21.36 5.32 8.49
CA ASP A 33 -21.19 4.14 9.35
C ASP A 33 -21.12 2.83 8.53
N ASP A 34 -21.75 2.81 7.35
CA ASP A 34 -21.79 1.66 6.43
C ASP A 34 -20.63 1.64 5.40
N TYR A 35 -19.62 2.51 5.55
CA TYR A 35 -18.48 2.57 4.63
C TYR A 35 -17.80 1.20 4.45
N PHE A 36 -17.50 0.51 5.56
CA PHE A 36 -16.80 -0.77 5.53
C PHE A 36 -17.66 -1.88 4.92
N ASP A 37 -18.98 -1.84 5.13
CA ASP A 37 -19.91 -2.81 4.56
C ASP A 37 -20.00 -2.65 3.03
N ILE A 38 -20.02 -1.41 2.56
CA ILE A 38 -20.11 -1.10 1.12
C ILE A 38 -18.79 -1.41 0.41
N CYS A 39 -17.66 -0.99 0.99
CA CYS A 39 -16.34 -1.22 0.40
C CYS A 39 -15.82 -2.65 0.62
N ASN A 40 -16.39 -3.39 1.58
CA ASN A 40 -15.98 -4.71 2.03
C ASN A 40 -14.46 -4.82 2.28
N ASN A 41 -13.90 -3.82 2.94
CA ASN A 41 -12.46 -3.63 3.16
C ASN A 41 -12.09 -3.53 4.66
N PHE A 42 -12.90 -4.09 5.55
CA PHE A 42 -12.67 -4.08 7.00
C PHE A 42 -11.30 -4.66 7.41
N TRP A 43 -10.74 -5.55 6.59
CA TRP A 43 -9.39 -6.10 6.76
C TRP A 43 -8.31 -5.02 6.94
N ILE A 44 -8.49 -3.81 6.43
CA ILE A 44 -7.52 -2.71 6.56
C ILE A 44 -7.29 -2.33 8.02
N ILE A 45 -8.29 -2.48 8.88
CA ILE A 45 -8.19 -2.16 10.31
C ILE A 45 -8.13 -3.42 11.19
N ASP A 46 -8.54 -4.58 10.68
CA ASP A 46 -8.60 -5.83 11.44
C ASP A 46 -7.35 -6.72 11.28
N LYS A 47 -6.72 -6.69 10.10
CA LYS A 47 -5.61 -7.58 9.76
C LYS A 47 -4.29 -6.82 9.75
N TYR A 48 -3.34 -7.24 10.57
CA TYR A 48 -2.00 -6.62 10.57
C TYR A 48 -1.33 -6.70 9.20
N ILE A 49 -0.63 -5.61 8.83
CA ILE A 49 -0.04 -5.46 7.50
C ILE A 49 1.48 -5.60 7.61
N ALA A 50 2.04 -6.69 7.09
CA ALA A 50 3.48 -6.92 7.05
C ALA A 50 4.15 -6.06 5.97
N SER A 51 5.06 -5.18 6.38
CA SER A 51 5.88 -4.36 5.49
C SER A 51 6.84 -5.25 4.70
N ASP A 52 6.87 -5.07 3.38
CA ASP A 52 7.76 -5.83 2.48
C ASP A 52 7.56 -7.37 2.55
N GLY A 53 6.45 -7.83 3.12
CA GLY A 53 6.21 -9.26 3.39
C GLY A 53 7.02 -9.84 4.55
N VAL A 54 7.50 -9.01 5.49
CA VAL A 54 8.36 -9.45 6.61
C VAL A 54 7.67 -9.28 7.96
N PHE A 55 7.48 -10.38 8.68
CA PHE A 55 6.87 -10.40 10.03
C PHE A 55 7.76 -11.07 11.10
N GLU A 56 8.92 -11.58 10.73
CA GLU A 56 9.92 -12.14 11.64
C GLU A 56 11.33 -11.88 11.12
N ASP A 57 12.31 -11.90 12.02
CA ASP A 57 13.71 -11.66 11.69
C ASP A 57 14.28 -12.75 10.77
N GLY A 58 15.25 -12.39 9.93
CA GLY A 58 15.87 -13.30 8.97
C GLY A 58 15.07 -13.55 7.69
N MET A 59 13.87 -13.02 7.55
CA MET A 59 13.15 -13.04 6.28
C MET A 59 13.75 -12.03 5.29
N THR A 60 13.83 -12.42 4.02
CA THR A 60 14.24 -11.50 2.96
C THR A 60 13.03 -10.69 2.48
N PRO A 61 13.08 -9.34 2.55
CA PRO A 61 11.96 -8.50 2.13
C PRO A 61 11.75 -8.55 0.62
N ASN A 62 10.50 -8.30 0.20
CA ASN A 62 10.11 -8.18 -1.20
C ASN A 62 10.47 -9.40 -2.05
N THR A 63 10.22 -10.60 -1.55
CA THR A 63 10.41 -11.84 -2.30
C THR A 63 9.13 -12.66 -2.37
N LEU A 64 9.05 -13.58 -3.34
CA LEU A 64 7.90 -14.48 -3.42
C LEU A 64 7.80 -15.40 -2.19
N SER A 65 8.92 -15.76 -1.55
CA SER A 65 8.87 -16.58 -0.34
C SER A 65 8.33 -15.80 0.86
N SER A 66 8.66 -14.51 1.00
CA SER A 66 8.16 -13.66 2.07
C SER A 66 6.65 -13.44 1.95
N TYR A 67 6.15 -13.29 0.72
CA TYR A 67 4.70 -13.20 0.45
C TYR A 67 3.96 -14.51 0.76
N LYS A 68 4.51 -15.67 0.36
CA LYS A 68 3.94 -16.99 0.74
C LYS A 68 3.90 -17.19 2.25
N ALA A 69 4.94 -16.75 2.95
CA ALA A 69 4.97 -16.82 4.41
C ALA A 69 3.87 -15.96 5.05
N CYS A 70 3.63 -14.74 4.54
CA CYS A 70 2.54 -13.88 5.02
C CYS A 70 1.16 -14.51 4.79
N ILE A 71 0.95 -15.16 3.64
CA ILE A 71 -0.30 -15.88 3.36
C ILE A 71 -0.52 -17.00 4.39
N ASN A 72 0.52 -17.78 4.67
CA ASN A 72 0.43 -18.88 5.63
C ASN A 72 0.25 -18.40 7.08
N ALA A 73 0.80 -17.23 7.42
CA ALA A 73 0.70 -16.62 8.75
C ALA A 73 -0.53 -15.70 8.91
N ASP A 74 -1.39 -15.63 7.89
CA ASP A 74 -2.59 -14.78 7.87
C ASP A 74 -2.30 -13.30 8.11
N TYR A 75 -1.27 -12.75 7.45
CA TYR A 75 -1.00 -11.31 7.40
C TYR A 75 -1.40 -10.70 6.05
N ALA A 76 -1.88 -9.46 6.09
CA ALA A 76 -1.94 -8.62 4.89
C ALA A 76 -0.51 -8.16 4.52
N ILE A 77 -0.29 -7.78 3.27
CA ILE A 77 1.06 -7.47 2.78
C ILE A 77 1.10 -6.04 2.21
N SER A 78 2.04 -5.22 2.69
CA SER A 78 2.39 -3.96 2.02
C SER A 78 3.53 -4.21 1.03
N ILE A 79 3.24 -4.01 -0.26
CA ILE A 79 4.13 -4.31 -1.39
C ILE A 79 4.56 -2.99 -2.03
N PRO A 80 5.77 -2.48 -1.75
CA PRO A 80 6.29 -1.32 -2.44
C PRO A 80 6.65 -1.65 -3.88
N VAL A 81 6.21 -0.80 -4.80
CA VAL A 81 6.45 -0.96 -6.23
C VAL A 81 7.14 0.26 -6.81
N GLN A 82 8.03 0.02 -7.77
CA GLN A 82 8.75 1.02 -8.53
C GLN A 82 8.83 0.58 -10.01
N MET A 83 8.95 1.55 -10.91
CA MET A 83 9.11 1.31 -12.34
C MET A 83 10.58 1.40 -12.74
N LEU A 84 11.00 0.45 -13.59
CA LEU A 84 12.32 0.35 -14.20
C LEU A 84 12.44 1.21 -15.46
N ASP A 85 13.63 1.29 -16.05
CA ASP A 85 13.90 2.06 -17.27
C ASP A 85 13.19 1.47 -18.50
N ASP A 86 13.11 0.14 -18.57
CA ASP A 86 12.31 -0.59 -19.57
C ASP A 86 10.80 -0.62 -19.24
N GLU A 87 10.40 0.19 -18.25
CA GLU A 87 9.02 0.39 -17.80
C GLU A 87 8.36 -0.85 -17.17
N SER A 88 9.14 -1.88 -16.83
CA SER A 88 8.69 -3.00 -16.00
C SER A 88 8.46 -2.53 -14.57
N ILE A 89 7.48 -3.12 -13.87
CA ILE A 89 7.17 -2.78 -12.48
C ILE A 89 7.66 -3.91 -11.58
N VAL A 90 8.49 -3.57 -10.60
CA VAL A 90 9.09 -4.51 -9.65
C VAL A 90 8.75 -4.18 -8.21
N CYS A 91 8.74 -5.20 -7.36
CA CYS A 91 8.48 -5.04 -5.93
C CYS A 91 9.79 -4.75 -5.20
N PHE A 92 10.03 -3.50 -4.82
CA PHE A 92 11.24 -3.09 -4.13
C PHE A 92 11.05 -1.73 -3.44
N SER A 93 11.52 -1.61 -2.20
CA SER A 93 11.27 -0.44 -1.34
C SER A 93 12.28 0.69 -1.48
N HIS A 94 13.48 0.43 -2.00
CA HIS A 94 14.57 1.40 -2.01
C HIS A 94 14.88 1.91 -3.41
N LYS A 95 15.29 3.18 -3.52
CA LYS A 95 15.70 3.75 -4.82
C LYS A 95 17.05 3.24 -5.31
N ASN A 96 17.89 2.75 -4.39
CA ASN A 96 19.22 2.25 -4.68
C ASN A 96 19.35 0.80 -4.22
N ILE A 97 19.86 -0.06 -5.09
CA ILE A 97 20.05 -1.50 -4.81
C ILE A 97 20.99 -1.74 -3.63
N SER A 98 21.98 -0.86 -3.42
CA SER A 98 22.99 -1.01 -2.35
C SER A 98 22.43 -1.02 -0.93
N LYS A 99 21.17 -0.58 -0.76
CA LYS A 99 20.46 -0.65 0.53
C LYS A 99 20.12 -2.07 0.95
N VAL A 100 19.98 -2.99 0.00
CA VAL A 100 19.69 -4.41 0.25
C VAL A 100 20.87 -5.28 -0.15
N LEU A 101 21.61 -4.91 -1.20
CA LEU A 101 22.78 -5.62 -1.70
C LEU A 101 24.01 -4.72 -1.66
N PRO A 102 24.75 -4.66 -0.54
CA PRO A 102 25.86 -3.70 -0.37
C PRO A 102 27.00 -3.85 -1.39
N THR A 103 27.12 -5.01 -2.03
CA THR A 103 28.12 -5.28 -3.09
C THR A 103 27.69 -4.81 -4.46
N GLU A 104 26.43 -4.43 -4.62
CA GLU A 104 25.84 -3.96 -5.87
C GLU A 104 25.60 -2.45 -5.80
N SER A 105 25.56 -1.80 -6.96
CA SER A 105 25.31 -0.36 -7.04
C SER A 105 24.42 -0.03 -8.23
N GLY A 106 23.54 0.95 -8.05
CA GLY A 106 22.63 1.39 -9.12
C GLY A 106 21.36 1.98 -8.57
N TYR A 107 20.80 2.95 -9.29
CA TYR A 107 19.46 3.44 -9.03
C TYR A 107 18.46 2.55 -9.77
N LEU A 108 17.45 2.06 -9.06
CA LEU A 108 16.48 1.12 -9.61
C LEU A 108 15.81 1.66 -10.90
N LYS A 109 15.50 2.96 -10.91
CA LYS A 109 14.87 3.65 -12.06
C LYS A 109 15.71 3.66 -13.35
N THR A 110 17.00 3.32 -13.29
CA THR A 110 17.90 3.28 -14.45
C THR A 110 18.29 1.86 -14.84
N MET A 111 17.67 0.84 -14.22
CA MET A 111 17.95 -0.56 -14.50
C MET A 111 16.90 -1.15 -15.43
N SER A 112 17.26 -2.17 -16.20
CA SER A 112 16.31 -3.03 -16.91
C SER A 112 15.85 -4.19 -16.03
N LEU A 113 14.74 -4.83 -16.42
CA LEU A 113 14.26 -6.03 -15.77
C LEU A 113 15.29 -7.15 -15.80
N GLU A 114 16.01 -7.31 -16.91
CA GLU A 114 17.09 -8.30 -17.04
C GLU A 114 18.17 -8.08 -15.96
N GLN A 115 18.63 -6.84 -15.79
CA GLN A 115 19.62 -6.50 -14.77
C GLN A 115 19.09 -6.78 -13.36
N VAL A 116 17.86 -6.36 -13.07
CA VAL A 116 17.22 -6.58 -11.76
C VAL A 116 17.02 -8.06 -11.47
N LYS A 117 16.68 -8.87 -12.48
CA LYS A 117 16.52 -10.33 -12.36
C LYS A 117 17.84 -11.08 -12.18
N GLY A 118 18.96 -10.50 -12.59
CA GLY A 118 20.29 -11.03 -12.33
C GLY A 118 20.73 -10.92 -10.86
N LEU A 119 20.06 -10.09 -10.05
CA LEU A 119 20.41 -9.84 -8.65
C LEU A 119 19.90 -10.97 -7.74
N GLN A 120 20.81 -11.53 -6.93
CA GLN A 120 20.48 -12.50 -5.89
C GLN A 120 20.39 -11.79 -4.53
N LEU A 121 19.22 -11.82 -3.91
CA LEU A 121 18.91 -11.13 -2.65
C LEU A 121 19.48 -11.84 -1.42
N ASN A 122 19.80 -13.14 -1.54
CA ASN A 122 20.32 -13.97 -0.45
C ASN A 122 20.94 -15.28 -0.99
N ASP A 123 21.47 -16.10 -0.08
CA ASP A 123 22.07 -17.40 -0.40
C ASP A 123 21.09 -18.42 -1.01
N LYS A 124 19.78 -18.20 -0.83
CA LYS A 124 18.71 -19.01 -1.45
C LYS A 124 18.42 -18.58 -2.89
N LYS A 125 19.20 -17.64 -3.44
CA LYS A 125 19.08 -17.13 -4.81
C LYS A 125 17.69 -16.54 -5.11
N GLU A 126 17.05 -15.96 -4.11
CA GLU A 126 15.82 -15.20 -4.32
C GLU A 126 16.12 -13.96 -5.15
N THR A 127 15.18 -13.57 -6.01
CA THR A 127 15.32 -12.41 -6.90
C THR A 127 14.22 -11.40 -6.61
N ILE A 128 14.40 -10.17 -7.10
CA ILE A 128 13.37 -9.14 -7.05
C ILE A 128 12.22 -9.55 -7.99
N PRO A 129 10.97 -9.71 -7.49
CA PRO A 129 9.84 -10.08 -8.32
C PRO A 129 9.29 -8.87 -9.09
N THR A 130 8.69 -9.13 -10.25
CA THR A 130 7.78 -8.16 -10.87
C THR A 130 6.49 -8.08 -10.06
N LEU A 131 5.73 -6.99 -10.23
CA LEU A 131 4.40 -6.92 -9.63
C LEU A 131 3.48 -8.03 -10.16
N GLU A 132 3.60 -8.42 -11.44
CA GLU A 132 2.83 -9.56 -11.98
C GLU A 132 3.16 -10.88 -11.27
N GLU A 133 4.43 -11.21 -11.08
CA GLU A 133 4.83 -12.43 -10.37
C GLU A 133 4.38 -12.42 -8.91
N ALA A 134 4.45 -11.26 -8.25
CA ALA A 134 3.96 -11.12 -6.88
C ALA A 134 2.45 -11.37 -6.80
N LEU A 135 1.67 -10.75 -7.70
CA LEU A 135 0.22 -10.92 -7.76
C LEU A 135 -0.17 -12.38 -8.11
N ASP A 136 0.52 -13.00 -9.06
CA ASP A 136 0.35 -14.42 -9.40
C ASP A 136 0.76 -15.36 -8.27
N CYS A 137 1.68 -14.96 -7.39
CA CYS A 137 2.03 -15.72 -6.20
C CYS A 137 0.95 -15.60 -5.09
N ILE A 138 0.27 -14.45 -5.00
CA ILE A 138 -0.70 -14.15 -3.94
C ILE A 138 -2.08 -14.71 -4.27
N GLU A 139 -2.49 -14.68 -5.54
CA GLU A 139 -3.72 -15.32 -6.05
C GLU A 139 -5.02 -14.92 -5.32
N GLY A 140 -5.10 -13.71 -4.76
CA GLY A 140 -6.25 -13.26 -3.97
C GLY A 140 -6.37 -13.89 -2.58
N LYS A 141 -5.36 -14.65 -2.11
CA LYS A 141 -5.44 -15.41 -0.84
C LYS A 141 -5.28 -14.56 0.41
N THR A 142 -4.66 -13.38 0.30
CA THR A 142 -4.56 -12.43 1.40
C THR A 142 -4.70 -10.99 0.89
N PRO A 143 -5.20 -10.04 1.70
CA PRO A 143 -5.28 -8.65 1.30
C PRO A 143 -3.90 -8.02 1.09
N ILE A 144 -3.83 -7.05 0.19
CA ILE A 144 -2.60 -6.36 -0.16
C ILE A 144 -2.78 -4.85 -0.23
N VAL A 145 -1.74 -4.15 0.19
CA VAL A 145 -1.55 -2.72 -0.04
C VAL A 145 -0.41 -2.56 -1.05
N ILE A 146 -0.69 -2.04 -2.23
CA ILE A 146 0.34 -1.72 -3.23
C ILE A 146 0.85 -0.31 -2.94
N GLU A 147 2.06 -0.19 -2.40
CA GLU A 147 2.70 1.08 -2.09
C GLU A 147 3.45 1.61 -3.33
N ILE A 148 2.90 2.63 -3.99
CA ILE A 148 3.47 3.20 -5.20
C ILE A 148 4.51 4.25 -4.83
N ILE A 149 5.78 3.93 -5.08
CA ILE A 149 6.91 4.82 -4.84
C ILE A 149 7.19 5.61 -6.11
N ASN A 150 6.55 6.77 -6.24
CA ASN A 150 6.78 7.69 -7.35
C ASN A 150 7.07 9.11 -6.85
N ASP A 151 8.34 9.51 -6.91
CA ASP A 151 8.78 10.88 -6.63
C ASP A 151 8.96 11.72 -7.91
N GLY A 152 8.52 11.20 -9.05
CA GLY A 152 8.55 11.86 -10.35
C GLY A 152 7.18 12.35 -10.80
N LEU A 153 6.99 12.39 -12.12
CA LEU A 153 5.71 12.71 -12.74
C LEU A 153 4.76 11.51 -12.66
N VAL A 154 3.49 11.80 -12.44
CA VAL A 154 2.40 10.84 -12.40
C VAL A 154 1.82 10.73 -13.80
N ASP A 155 1.80 9.51 -14.35
CA ASP A 155 1.19 9.19 -15.65
C ASP A 155 1.33 7.67 -15.93
N LYS A 156 2.31 7.29 -16.76
CA LYS A 156 2.50 5.94 -17.29
C LYS A 156 2.65 4.89 -16.18
N PHE A 157 3.38 5.20 -15.11
CA PHE A 157 3.60 4.24 -14.03
C PHE A 157 2.27 3.87 -13.35
N GLU A 158 1.48 4.85 -12.94
CA GLU A 158 0.18 4.65 -12.34
C GLU A 158 -0.79 3.93 -13.26
N ASN A 159 -0.83 4.29 -14.55
CA ASN A 159 -1.65 3.62 -15.56
C ASN A 159 -1.32 2.12 -15.70
N LYS A 160 -0.03 1.77 -15.67
CA LYS A 160 0.41 0.38 -15.68
C LYS A 160 0.01 -0.36 -14.39
N VAL A 161 0.20 0.26 -13.22
CA VAL A 161 -0.24 -0.33 -11.94
C VAL A 161 -1.76 -0.57 -11.94
N ILE A 162 -2.57 0.39 -12.39
CA ILE A 162 -4.03 0.23 -12.53
C ILE A 162 -4.37 -0.96 -13.42
N THR A 163 -3.69 -1.08 -14.57
CA THR A 163 -3.91 -2.19 -15.51
C THR A 163 -3.61 -3.55 -14.87
N LEU A 164 -2.51 -3.65 -14.14
CA LEU A 164 -2.11 -4.87 -13.42
C LEU A 164 -3.09 -5.22 -12.30
N ILE A 165 -3.52 -4.22 -11.52
CA ILE A 165 -4.53 -4.40 -10.47
C ILE A 165 -5.83 -4.94 -11.07
N LYS A 166 -6.37 -4.29 -12.11
CA LYS A 166 -7.63 -4.73 -12.76
C LYS A 166 -7.55 -6.17 -13.25
N LYS A 167 -6.48 -6.50 -13.99
CA LYS A 167 -6.22 -7.86 -14.49
C LYS A 167 -6.21 -8.89 -13.34
N TYR A 168 -5.53 -8.57 -12.24
CA TYR A 168 -5.45 -9.44 -11.07
C TYR A 168 -6.80 -9.57 -10.34
N THR A 169 -7.47 -8.47 -10.07
CA THR A 169 -8.74 -8.48 -9.33
C THR A 169 -9.85 -9.15 -10.12
N ASP A 170 -9.89 -8.97 -11.44
CA ASP A 170 -10.84 -9.65 -12.33
C ASP A 170 -10.56 -11.17 -12.38
N LYS A 171 -9.28 -11.56 -12.48
CA LYS A 171 -8.86 -12.97 -12.52
C LYS A 171 -9.21 -13.73 -11.23
N HIS A 172 -9.06 -13.08 -10.07
CA HIS A 172 -9.21 -13.73 -8.76
C HIS A 172 -10.50 -13.33 -8.01
N ASN A 173 -11.32 -12.44 -8.58
CA ASN A 173 -12.52 -11.88 -7.95
C ASN A 173 -12.23 -11.32 -6.53
N CYS A 174 -11.19 -10.49 -6.42
CA CYS A 174 -10.66 -9.99 -5.16
C CYS A 174 -10.55 -8.45 -5.12
N HIS A 175 -11.45 -7.74 -5.81
CA HIS A 175 -11.45 -6.27 -5.91
C HIS A 175 -11.47 -5.55 -4.55
N ASN A 176 -12.09 -6.15 -3.53
CA ASN A 176 -12.16 -5.61 -2.17
C ASN A 176 -10.93 -5.94 -1.29
N LEU A 177 -9.96 -6.72 -1.81
CA LEU A 177 -8.75 -7.14 -1.09
C LEU A 177 -7.50 -6.36 -1.52
N VAL A 178 -7.64 -5.30 -2.32
CA VAL A 178 -6.54 -4.49 -2.81
C VAL A 178 -6.75 -3.03 -2.44
N ALA A 179 -5.75 -2.42 -1.79
CA ALA A 179 -5.66 -0.98 -1.58
C ALA A 179 -4.38 -0.44 -2.24
N VAL A 180 -4.38 0.86 -2.55
CA VAL A 180 -3.18 1.57 -3.01
C VAL A 180 -2.74 2.60 -1.99
N MET A 181 -1.43 2.72 -1.81
CA MET A 181 -0.82 3.65 -0.88
C MET A 181 0.26 4.46 -1.59
N SER A 182 0.37 5.75 -1.30
CA SER A 182 1.50 6.54 -1.78
C SER A 182 1.79 7.74 -0.88
N ILE A 183 3.06 8.15 -0.87
CA ILE A 183 3.49 9.45 -0.32
C ILE A 183 3.12 10.58 -1.27
N ASN A 184 3.10 10.32 -2.59
CA ASN A 184 2.77 11.31 -3.60
C ASN A 184 1.25 11.50 -3.68
N PRO A 185 0.71 12.67 -3.27
CA PRO A 185 -0.73 12.90 -3.31
C PRO A 185 -1.29 12.89 -4.74
N TYR A 186 -0.48 13.28 -5.73
CA TYR A 186 -0.89 13.28 -7.14
C TYR A 186 -1.04 11.86 -7.69
N THR A 187 -0.29 10.88 -7.18
CA THR A 187 -0.52 9.46 -7.50
C THR A 187 -1.93 9.04 -7.07
N LEU A 188 -2.37 9.43 -5.87
CA LEU A 188 -3.71 9.08 -5.39
C LEU A 188 -4.83 9.85 -6.09
N GLU A 189 -4.58 11.12 -6.46
CA GLU A 189 -5.48 11.89 -7.34
C GLU A 189 -5.65 11.20 -8.70
N HIS A 190 -4.56 10.72 -9.31
CA HIS A 190 -4.64 9.98 -10.57
C HIS A 190 -5.44 8.68 -10.45
N PHE A 191 -5.32 7.95 -9.34
CA PHE A 191 -6.17 6.79 -9.07
C PHE A 191 -7.64 7.18 -8.85
N LEU A 192 -7.90 8.31 -8.18
CA LEU A 192 -9.27 8.82 -8.04
C LEU A 192 -9.91 9.10 -9.40
N ASP A 193 -9.15 9.67 -10.35
CA ASP A 193 -9.68 10.03 -11.66
C ASP A 193 -9.83 8.83 -12.61
N ASN A 194 -8.92 7.85 -12.53
CA ASN A 194 -8.84 6.76 -13.52
C ASN A 194 -9.33 5.39 -13.01
N TYR A 195 -9.35 5.18 -11.69
CA TYR A 195 -9.82 3.95 -11.07
C TYR A 195 -10.38 4.20 -9.65
N PRO A 196 -11.49 4.96 -9.52
CA PRO A 196 -12.00 5.43 -8.23
C PRO A 196 -12.49 4.33 -7.29
N TYR A 197 -12.66 3.11 -7.81
CA TYR A 197 -13.19 1.94 -7.11
C TYR A 197 -12.23 1.33 -6.10
N ILE A 198 -10.95 1.71 -6.13
CA ILE A 198 -9.95 1.19 -5.19
C ILE A 198 -9.89 2.02 -3.91
N THR A 199 -9.61 1.35 -2.78
CA THR A 199 -9.31 2.04 -1.53
C THR A 199 -7.96 2.77 -1.64
N ARG A 200 -7.92 4.04 -1.24
CA ARG A 200 -6.71 4.89 -1.30
C ARG A 200 -6.21 5.22 0.10
N ILE A 201 -4.92 5.07 0.32
CA ILE A 201 -4.24 5.35 1.59
C ILE A 201 -3.17 6.43 1.36
N LEU A 202 -3.32 7.60 1.99
CA LEU A 202 -2.27 8.62 1.96
C LEU A 202 -1.20 8.30 2.99
N LYS A 203 0.02 7.99 2.54
CA LYS A 203 1.18 7.80 3.39
C LYS A 203 1.87 9.14 3.66
N SER A 204 2.20 9.42 4.91
CA SER A 204 2.96 10.61 5.29
C SER A 204 3.59 10.40 6.67
N GLY A 205 4.48 11.26 7.12
CA GLY A 205 4.95 11.17 8.50
C GLY A 205 6.26 11.89 8.67
N ASP A 206 7.26 11.17 9.13
CA ASP A 206 8.60 11.73 9.26
C ASP A 206 9.36 11.69 7.92
N PHE A 207 10.02 12.81 7.62
CA PHE A 207 10.76 13.00 6.39
C PHE A 207 12.15 13.53 6.75
N THR A 208 13.19 12.81 6.35
CA THR A 208 14.58 13.26 6.48
C THR A 208 14.92 14.32 5.44
N GLU A 209 14.41 14.12 4.22
CA GLU A 209 14.64 15.01 3.09
C GLU A 209 13.70 16.21 3.09
N LYS A 210 14.17 17.37 2.65
CA LYS A 210 13.35 18.59 2.51
C LYS A 210 12.32 18.50 1.39
N MET A 211 12.53 17.58 0.45
CA MET A 211 11.71 17.38 -0.74
C MET A 211 11.41 15.89 -0.93
N TYR A 212 10.19 15.59 -1.37
CA TYR A 212 9.83 14.32 -1.99
C TYR A 212 9.46 14.62 -3.44
N GLY A 213 10.37 14.31 -4.37
CA GLY A 213 10.27 14.79 -5.74
C GLY A 213 10.28 16.31 -5.80
N SER A 214 9.26 16.89 -6.44
CA SER A 214 9.05 18.34 -6.51
C SER A 214 8.22 18.90 -5.34
N ILE A 215 7.78 18.07 -4.39
CA ILE A 215 6.92 18.47 -3.28
C ILE A 215 7.75 18.72 -2.01
N LYS A 216 7.57 19.88 -1.38
CA LYS A 216 8.18 20.17 -0.07
C LYS A 216 7.66 19.21 0.99
N SER A 217 8.54 18.49 1.68
CA SER A 217 8.17 17.50 2.70
C SER A 217 7.33 18.10 3.83
N ASN A 218 7.56 19.37 4.19
CA ASN A 218 6.71 20.08 5.17
C ASN A 218 5.24 20.23 4.75
N LYS A 219 4.93 20.20 3.45
CA LYS A 219 3.53 20.16 2.97
C LYS A 219 2.93 18.77 3.19
N LEU A 220 3.71 17.72 2.93
CA LEU A 220 3.32 16.32 3.12
C LEU A 220 3.13 16.00 4.61
N LYS A 221 4.15 16.29 5.45
CA LYS A 221 4.10 16.14 6.92
C LYS A 221 2.89 16.85 7.56
N LYS A 222 2.43 17.96 6.99
CA LYS A 222 1.24 18.70 7.47
C LYS A 222 -0.04 18.34 6.73
N LEU A 223 -0.04 17.28 5.91
CA LEU A 223 -1.15 16.76 5.12
C LEU A 223 -1.87 17.83 4.28
N LYS A 224 -1.15 18.87 3.83
CA LYS A 224 -1.75 20.03 3.14
C LYS A 224 -2.41 19.68 1.81
N LEU A 225 -2.03 18.54 1.24
CA LEU A 225 -2.53 18.03 -0.04
C LEU A 225 -3.54 16.87 0.15
N TYR A 226 -3.97 16.54 1.37
CA TYR A 226 -4.94 15.45 1.59
C TYR A 226 -6.24 15.61 0.80
N LYS A 227 -6.69 16.85 0.55
CA LYS A 227 -7.97 17.08 -0.14
C LYS A 227 -8.00 16.62 -1.59
N ILE A 228 -6.87 16.63 -2.30
CA ILE A 228 -6.82 16.22 -3.71
C ILE A 228 -6.86 14.70 -3.87
N THR A 229 -6.44 13.96 -2.84
CA THR A 229 -6.33 12.51 -2.91
C THR A 229 -7.68 11.81 -2.72
N LEU A 230 -8.62 12.46 -2.03
CA LEU A 230 -9.77 11.83 -1.39
C LEU A 230 -9.41 10.45 -0.79
N ALA A 231 -8.23 10.35 -0.16
CA ALA A 231 -7.78 9.12 0.48
C ALA A 231 -8.73 8.73 1.61
N ASP A 232 -9.08 7.45 1.66
CA ASP A 232 -9.98 6.90 2.66
C ASP A 232 -9.26 6.77 4.00
N PHE A 233 -8.01 6.31 3.97
CA PHE A 233 -7.16 6.15 5.15
C PHE A 233 -5.92 7.06 5.11
N ILE A 234 -5.36 7.31 6.28
CA ILE A 234 -4.05 7.94 6.42
C ILE A 234 -3.09 6.94 7.06
N SER A 235 -1.98 6.64 6.37
CA SER A 235 -0.86 5.92 6.98
C SER A 235 0.16 6.93 7.49
N TYR A 236 0.43 6.95 8.80
CA TYR A 236 1.30 7.93 9.43
C TYR A 236 2.45 7.29 10.21
N SER A 237 3.64 7.90 10.26
CA SER A 237 4.77 7.33 11.02
C SER A 237 4.39 7.18 12.50
N HIS A 238 4.60 5.98 13.04
CA HIS A 238 4.15 5.64 14.40
C HIS A 238 4.71 6.60 15.47
N ASN A 239 5.99 6.96 15.35
CA ASN A 239 6.70 7.86 16.26
C ASN A 239 6.24 9.33 16.20
N MET A 240 5.31 9.65 15.31
CA MET A 240 4.74 10.98 15.12
C MET A 240 3.24 11.02 15.45
N LEU A 241 2.65 9.89 15.88
CA LEU A 241 1.27 9.81 16.37
C LEU A 241 1.25 9.99 17.90
N PRO A 242 0.24 10.67 18.46
CA PRO A 242 -0.91 11.27 17.78
C PRO A 242 -0.52 12.58 17.07
N CYS A 243 -1.26 12.95 16.01
CA CYS A 243 -0.95 14.13 15.21
C CYS A 243 -2.22 14.93 14.85
N ILE A 244 -2.27 16.20 15.28
CA ILE A 244 -3.38 17.13 15.01
C ILE A 244 -3.72 17.23 13.50
N ALA A 245 -2.71 17.13 12.62
CA ALA A 245 -2.94 17.18 11.19
C ALA A 245 -3.77 15.99 10.70
N VAL A 246 -3.54 14.78 11.26
CA VAL A 246 -4.28 13.56 10.95
C VAL A 246 -5.71 13.68 11.46
N GLU A 247 -5.88 14.02 12.74
CA GLU A 247 -7.20 14.16 13.40
C GLU A 247 -8.11 15.16 12.67
N LYS A 248 -7.56 16.30 12.24
CA LYS A 248 -8.31 17.34 11.52
C LYS A 248 -8.93 16.83 10.22
N HIS A 249 -8.31 15.85 9.58
CA HIS A 249 -8.76 15.32 8.29
C HIS A 249 -9.85 14.27 8.40
N LYS A 250 -10.06 13.70 9.60
CA LYS A 250 -11.08 12.67 9.87
C LYS A 250 -11.11 11.60 8.78
N PRO A 251 -9.99 10.86 8.55
CA PRO A 251 -10.01 9.72 7.64
C PRO A 251 -10.97 8.64 8.16
N VAL A 252 -11.29 7.67 7.31
CA VAL A 252 -11.99 6.44 7.73
C VAL A 252 -11.22 5.74 8.85
N GLY A 253 -9.89 5.70 8.72
CA GLY A 253 -9.00 5.17 9.75
C GLY A 253 -7.55 5.63 9.58
N VAL A 254 -6.78 5.43 10.63
CA VAL A 254 -5.36 5.79 10.75
C VAL A 254 -4.54 4.51 10.90
N ILE A 255 -3.49 4.37 10.09
CA ILE A 255 -2.60 3.21 10.11
C ILE A 255 -1.20 3.68 10.52
N ALA A 256 -0.67 3.21 11.63
CA ALA A 256 0.69 3.56 12.06
C ALA A 256 1.72 2.74 11.27
N HIS A 257 2.62 3.37 10.52
CA HIS A 257 3.67 2.67 9.79
C HIS A 257 5.05 2.79 10.43
N GLY A 258 5.92 1.86 10.03
CA GLY A 258 7.31 1.81 10.50
C GLY A 258 7.44 1.23 11.90
N VAL A 259 6.45 0.45 12.34
CA VAL A 259 6.49 -0.23 13.65
C VAL A 259 7.37 -1.46 13.52
N THR A 260 8.39 -1.59 14.36
CA THR A 260 9.40 -2.67 14.27
C THR A 260 9.54 -3.49 15.55
N THR A 261 8.87 -3.06 16.63
CA THR A 261 8.87 -3.78 17.91
C THR A 261 7.48 -3.79 18.56
N GLN A 262 7.27 -4.75 19.46
CA GLN A 262 6.06 -4.83 20.27
C GLN A 262 5.89 -3.59 21.18
N ASN A 263 6.98 -3.01 21.68
CA ASN A 263 6.92 -1.80 22.50
C ASN A 263 6.45 -0.58 21.69
N GLU A 264 6.94 -0.42 20.47
CA GLU A 264 6.46 0.62 19.54
C GLU A 264 4.98 0.43 19.23
N TYR A 265 4.53 -0.82 19.02
CA TYR A 265 3.11 -1.11 18.80
C TYR A 265 2.26 -0.68 20.00
N ILE A 266 2.58 -1.16 21.20
CA ILE A 266 1.85 -0.79 22.44
C ILE A 266 1.79 0.73 22.61
N SER A 267 2.89 1.44 22.32
CA SER A 267 2.96 2.89 22.48
C SER A 267 2.07 3.68 21.52
N VAL A 268 1.71 3.10 20.37
CA VAL A 268 0.93 3.79 19.33
C VAL A 268 -0.49 3.24 19.20
N ALA A 269 -0.80 2.09 19.80
CA ALA A 269 -2.06 1.37 19.63
C ALA A 269 -3.30 2.22 19.95
N GLU A 270 -3.24 3.13 20.92
CA GLU A 270 -4.35 4.03 21.25
C GLU A 270 -4.55 5.20 20.27
N HIS A 271 -3.68 5.33 19.27
CA HIS A 271 -3.66 6.45 18.32
C HIS A 271 -3.82 6.02 16.86
N CYS A 272 -4.02 4.72 16.60
CA CYS A 272 -4.22 4.17 15.27
C CYS A 272 -5.19 2.99 15.30
N ASP A 273 -5.84 2.71 14.18
CA ASP A 273 -6.74 1.57 14.02
C ASP A 273 -5.98 0.29 13.65
N ASN A 274 -4.80 0.42 13.03
CA ASN A 274 -3.95 -0.72 12.66
C ASN A 274 -2.48 -0.28 12.46
N ILE A 275 -1.58 -1.24 12.25
CA ILE A 275 -0.16 -1.01 12.01
C ILE A 275 0.34 -1.63 10.70
N ILE A 276 1.29 -0.96 10.06
CA ILE A 276 2.22 -1.56 9.09
C ILE A 276 3.52 -1.86 9.83
N PHE A 277 3.77 -3.14 10.05
CA PHE A 277 4.80 -3.64 10.96
C PHE A 277 5.89 -4.41 10.22
N ARG A 278 7.04 -4.63 10.88
CA ARG A 278 8.14 -5.42 10.33
C ARG A 278 8.96 -6.09 11.42
N ASN A 279 9.49 -7.30 11.16
CA ASN A 279 10.47 -8.02 12.01
C ASN A 279 9.99 -8.50 13.39
N PHE A 280 8.70 -8.47 13.70
CA PHE A 280 8.14 -9.07 14.92
C PHE A 280 6.69 -9.50 14.68
N LYS A 281 6.17 -10.43 15.49
CA LYS A 281 4.77 -10.85 15.44
C LYS A 281 3.96 -10.02 16.44
N PRO A 282 3.03 -9.14 16.00
CA PRO A 282 2.28 -8.30 16.91
C PRO A 282 1.34 -9.11 17.79
N THR A 283 1.27 -8.76 19.06
CA THR A 283 0.30 -9.30 20.04
C THR A 283 -0.39 -8.14 20.74
N ILE A 284 -1.70 -8.25 21.01
CA ILE A 284 -2.40 -7.33 21.91
C ILE A 284 -2.34 -7.88 23.33
#